data_AF-A0A8S1TQ93-F1
#
_entry.id   AF-A0A8S1TQ93-F1
#
_cell.length_a   1.000
_cell.length_b   1.000
_cell.length_c   1.000
_cell.angle_alpha   90.00
_cell.angle_beta   90.00
_cell.angle_gamma   90.00
#
_symmetry.space_group_name_H-M   'P 1'
#
loop_
_entity.id
_entity.type
_entity.pdbx_description
1 polymer ?
#
loop_
_entity_poly.entity_id
_entity_poly.type
_entity_poly.pdbx_seq_one_letter_code
_entity_poly.pdbx_strand_id
1 'polypeptide(L)'
;MNVLLKGIKQLSHRPSFYYWLNAHPTTKSISQLTPRQLLDTALIKRICQKQIPKHTIMSQFCLWHGKQPKSGNQTCFSEKKTRRSWMPNVQKQTYESLILGRRIHVKVTTKTMKFSIIIFY
;
A
#
# COMPACT_ATOMS: atom_id res chain seq x y z
N MET A 1 -13.90 12.04 17.89
CA MET A 1 -12.85 12.87 17.27
C MET A 1 -11.54 12.94 18.07
N ASN A 2 -11.56 12.99 19.42
CA ASN A 2 -10.33 13.18 20.21
C ASN A 2 -9.36 11.98 20.28
N VAL A 3 -9.83 10.73 20.15
CA VAL A 3 -8.96 9.54 20.24
C VAL A 3 -8.15 9.31 18.96
N LEU A 4 -8.79 9.49 17.79
CA LEU A 4 -8.13 9.42 16.48
C LEU A 4 -7.08 10.52 16.31
N LEU A 5 -7.42 11.76 16.67
CA LEU A 5 -6.47 12.88 16.63
C LEU A 5 -5.31 12.71 17.62
N LYS A 6 -5.55 12.11 18.79
CA LYS A 6 -4.47 11.76 19.75
C LYS A 6 -3.56 10.67 19.19
N GLY A 7 -4.10 9.63 18.56
CA GLY A 7 -3.30 8.56 17.94
C GLY A 7 -2.45 9.03 16.76
N ILE A 8 -3.01 9.89 15.89
CA ILE A 8 -2.29 10.47 14.75
C ILE A 8 -1.19 11.43 15.22
N LYS A 9 -1.45 12.25 16.25
CA LYS A 9 -0.43 13.13 16.88
C LYS A 9 0.67 12.34 17.59
N GLN A 10 0.37 11.18 18.19
CA GLN A 10 1.37 10.31 18.80
C GLN A 10 2.27 9.60 17.77
N LEU A 11 1.74 9.29 16.58
CA LEU A 11 2.51 8.64 15.50
C LEU A 11 3.41 9.62 14.74
N SER A 12 3.03 10.90 14.62
CA SER A 12 3.81 11.92 13.90
C SER A 12 5.10 12.35 14.61
N HIS A 13 5.22 12.12 15.93
CA HIS A 13 6.41 12.46 16.72
C HIS A 13 7.44 11.34 16.86
N ARG A 14 7.24 10.17 16.25
CA ARG A 14 8.30 9.15 16.19
C ARG A 14 9.22 9.42 15.00
N PRO A 15 10.50 9.79 15.21
CA PRO A 15 11.42 10.11 14.12
C PRO A 15 11.58 8.94 13.13
N SER A 16 11.39 7.69 13.58
CA SER A 16 11.43 6.49 12.74
C SER A 16 10.33 6.43 11.67
N PHE A 17 9.14 6.98 11.94
CA PHE A 17 8.01 6.91 11.02
C PHE A 17 8.20 7.88 9.84
N TYR A 18 8.61 9.12 10.13
CA TYR A 18 8.97 10.11 9.13
C TYR A 18 10.18 9.67 8.29
N TYR A 19 11.17 9.03 8.92
CA TYR A 19 12.33 8.47 8.22
C TYR A 19 11.92 7.40 7.20
N TRP A 20 10.97 6.52 7.58
CA TRP A 20 10.46 5.47 6.70
C TRP A 20 9.61 6.01 5.55
N LEU A 21 8.75 7.00 5.81
CA LEU A 21 7.97 7.69 4.77
C LEU A 21 8.88 8.37 3.75
N ASN A 22 9.90 9.09 4.21
CA ASN A 22 10.84 9.81 3.33
C ASN A 22 11.81 8.88 2.57
N ALA A 23 11.99 7.64 3.02
CA ALA A 23 12.86 6.66 2.38
C ALA A 23 12.20 5.92 1.20
N HIS A 24 10.87 5.83 1.14
CA HIS A 24 10.21 5.10 0.07
C HIS A 24 10.22 5.89 -1.25
N PRO A 25 10.65 5.30 -2.38
CA PRO A 25 10.88 6.03 -3.63
C PRO A 25 9.66 6.80 -4.14
N THR A 26 8.46 6.23 -4.04
CA THR A 26 7.22 6.89 -4.49
C THR A 26 6.87 8.06 -3.59
N THR A 27 6.99 7.89 -2.28
CA THR A 27 6.70 8.95 -1.31
C THR A 27 7.64 10.13 -1.49
N LYS A 28 8.95 9.87 -1.68
CA LYS A 28 9.94 10.90 -1.97
C LYS A 28 9.62 11.66 -3.25
N SER A 29 9.18 10.98 -4.30
CA SER A 29 8.77 11.65 -5.54
C SER A 29 7.50 12.48 -5.36
N ILE A 30 6.53 12.00 -4.58
CA ILE A 30 5.26 12.73 -4.33
C ILE A 30 5.48 13.96 -3.45
N SER A 31 6.36 13.86 -2.43
CA SER A 31 6.63 14.97 -1.51
C SER A 31 7.32 16.16 -2.16
N GLN A 32 7.95 15.95 -3.32
CA GLN A 32 8.64 17.01 -4.08
C GLN A 32 7.71 17.73 -5.07
N LEU A 33 6.46 17.28 -5.23
CA LEU A 33 5.54 17.83 -6.22
C LEU A 33 4.86 19.11 -5.72
N THR A 34 4.61 20.02 -6.66
CA THR A 34 3.76 21.18 -6.41
C THR A 34 2.27 20.77 -6.38
N PRO A 35 1.39 21.52 -5.69
CA PRO A 35 -0.04 21.21 -5.64
C PRO A 35 -0.72 21.10 -7.02
N ARG A 36 -0.26 21.88 -8.00
CA ARG A 36 -0.76 21.80 -9.39
C ARG A 36 -0.41 20.48 -10.05
N GLN A 37 0.81 19.99 -9.85
CA GLN A 37 1.27 18.70 -10.37
C GLN A 37 0.54 17.51 -9.74
N LEU A 38 0.05 17.65 -8.50
CA LEU A 38 -0.79 16.64 -7.85
C LEU A 38 -2.20 16.53 -8.46
N LEU A 39 -2.64 17.49 -9.27
CA LEU A 39 -3.90 17.39 -10.00
C LEU A 39 -3.71 16.71 -11.37
N ASP A 40 -2.47 16.65 -11.87
CA ASP A 40 -2.15 15.96 -13.12
C ASP A 40 -2.22 14.43 -12.93
N THR A 41 -3.34 13.86 -13.39
CA THR A 41 -3.59 12.43 -13.31
C THR A 41 -2.57 11.59 -14.09
N ALA A 42 -2.03 12.10 -15.19
CA ALA A 42 -1.07 11.38 -16.03
C ALA A 42 0.31 11.32 -15.36
N LEU A 43 0.73 12.42 -14.73
CA LEU A 43 1.95 12.45 -13.91
C LEU A 43 1.84 11.47 -12.74
N ILE A 44 0.74 11.55 -11.96
CA ILE A 44 0.55 10.65 -10.80
C ILE A 44 0.53 9.19 -11.24
N LYS A 45 -0.18 8.88 -12.33
CA LYS A 45 -0.23 7.51 -12.86
C LYS A 45 1.17 7.02 -13.24
N ARG A 46 2.01 7.84 -13.88
CA ARG A 46 3.41 7.50 -14.19
C ARG A 46 4.23 7.23 -12.94
N ILE A 47 4.10 8.04 -11.89
CA ILE A 47 4.82 7.85 -10.62
C ILE A 47 4.39 6.53 -9.96
N CYS A 48 3.08 6.28 -9.87
CA CYS A 48 2.53 5.09 -9.23
C CYS A 48 2.79 3.79 -10.02
N GLN A 49 2.98 3.88 -11.34
CA GLN A 49 3.30 2.73 -12.20
C GLN A 49 4.79 2.40 -12.24
N LYS A 50 5.66 3.22 -11.64
CA LYS A 50 7.10 3.01 -11.65
C LYS A 50 7.46 1.72 -10.92
N GLN A 51 8.23 0.86 -11.58
CA GLN A 51 8.70 -0.38 -10.96
C GLN A 51 9.67 -0.06 -9.82
N ILE A 52 9.35 -0.55 -8.61
CA ILE A 52 10.19 -0.43 -7.43
C ILE A 52 10.91 -1.78 -7.24
N PRO A 53 12.22 -1.79 -6.90
CA PRO A 53 12.92 -3.04 -6.64
C PRO A 53 12.27 -3.81 -5.50
N LYS A 54 12.18 -5.14 -5.61
CA LYS A 54 11.59 -6.05 -4.59
C LYS A 54 10.09 -5.88 -4.33
N HIS A 55 9.41 -4.96 -5.02
CA HIS A 55 7.96 -4.77 -4.94
C HIS A 55 7.30 -5.07 -6.28
N THR A 56 6.17 -5.73 -6.26
CA THR A 56 5.36 -5.91 -7.47
C THR A 56 4.57 -4.63 -7.78
N ILE A 57 4.34 -4.33 -9.06
CA ILE A 57 3.48 -3.23 -9.50
C ILE A 57 2.10 -3.34 -8.82
N MET A 58 1.56 -4.56 -8.74
CA MET A 58 0.27 -4.81 -8.09
C MET A 58 0.27 -4.42 -6.60
N SER A 59 1.36 -4.65 -5.88
CA SER A 59 1.49 -4.23 -4.48
C SER A 59 1.50 -2.72 -4.30
N GLN A 60 1.82 -1.94 -5.33
CA GLN A 60 1.83 -0.48 -5.24
C GLN A 60 0.41 0.09 -5.38
N PHE A 61 -0.42 -0.55 -6.21
CA PHE A 61 -1.83 -0.17 -6.38
C PHE A 61 -2.76 -0.69 -5.29
N CYS A 62 -2.32 -1.68 -4.53
CA CYS A 62 -3.13 -2.34 -3.52
C CYS A 62 -2.57 -2.12 -2.12
N LEU A 63 -3.45 -2.02 -1.12
CA LEU A 63 -3.02 -1.87 0.27
C LEU A 63 -2.66 -3.25 0.84
N TRP A 64 -1.41 -3.67 0.64
CA TRP A 64 -0.92 -5.02 0.98
C TRP A 64 -0.16 -5.14 2.30
N HIS A 65 0.04 -4.03 3.02
CA HIS A 65 0.77 -4.03 4.28
C HIS A 65 2.15 -4.73 4.15
N GLY A 66 2.88 -4.39 3.07
CA GLY A 66 4.19 -4.94 2.75
C GLY A 66 4.22 -6.39 2.27
N LYS A 67 3.09 -7.10 2.19
CA LYS A 67 3.05 -8.44 1.59
C LYS A 67 3.43 -8.37 0.11
N GLN A 68 4.10 -9.41 -0.40
CA GLN A 68 4.41 -9.59 -1.82
C GLN A 68 4.03 -11.02 -2.24
N PRO A 69 3.79 -11.28 -3.53
CA PRO A 69 3.59 -12.62 -4.04
C PRO A 69 4.91 -13.39 -3.94
N LYS A 70 4.84 -14.67 -3.60
CA LYS A 70 6.01 -15.55 -3.52
C LYS A 70 5.95 -16.57 -4.66
N SER A 71 7.11 -16.97 -5.16
CA SER A 71 7.24 -18.09 -6.10
C SER A 71 8.14 -19.16 -5.51
N GLY A 72 7.95 -20.40 -5.93
CA GLY A 72 8.73 -21.54 -5.48
C GLY A 72 8.33 -22.79 -6.23
N ASN A 73 8.64 -23.95 -5.66
CA ASN A 73 8.36 -25.24 -6.27
C ASN A 73 7.41 -26.03 -5.38
N GLN A 74 6.45 -26.71 -6.00
CA GLN A 74 5.70 -27.79 -5.40
C GLN A 74 6.44 -29.09 -5.71
N THR A 75 6.66 -29.92 -4.69
CA THR A 75 7.32 -31.23 -4.79
C THR A 75 6.29 -32.34 -4.64
N CYS A 76 6.32 -33.31 -5.55
CA CYS A 76 5.54 -34.54 -5.43
C CYS A 76 6.30 -35.61 -4.64
N PHE A 77 5.66 -36.75 -4.35
CA PHE A 77 6.30 -37.91 -3.71
C PHE A 77 7.56 -38.38 -4.44
N SER A 78 7.54 -38.36 -5.79
CA SER A 78 8.69 -38.71 -6.62
C SER A 78 9.72 -37.56 -6.78
N GLU A 79 9.69 -36.56 -5.90
CA GLU A 79 10.54 -35.36 -5.88
C GLU A 79 10.52 -34.47 -7.13
N LYS A 80 9.61 -34.74 -8.08
CA LYS A 80 9.41 -33.89 -9.26
C LYS A 80 8.95 -32.49 -8.81
N LYS A 81 9.63 -31.46 -9.30
CA LYS A 81 9.41 -30.05 -8.95
C LYS A 81 8.60 -29.35 -10.04
N THR A 82 7.46 -28.76 -9.65
CA THR A 82 6.64 -27.91 -10.53
C THR A 82 6.61 -26.49 -9.97
N ARG A 83 6.70 -25.48 -10.83
CA ARG A 83 6.65 -24.07 -10.40
C ARG A 83 5.28 -23.74 -9.80
N ARG A 84 5.28 -23.09 -8.64
CA ARG A 84 4.09 -22.61 -7.94
C ARG A 84 4.26 -21.14 -7.54
N SER A 85 3.14 -20.42 -7.54
CA SER A 85 3.04 -19.05 -7.05
C SER A 85 2.04 -18.97 -5.90
N TRP A 86 2.38 -18.23 -4.85
CA TRP A 86 1.50 -17.92 -3.71
C TRP A 86 1.19 -16.43 -3.72
N MET A 87 -0.09 -16.11 -3.96
CA MET A 87 -0.60 -14.75 -3.91
C MET A 87 -1.16 -14.47 -2.50
N PRO A 88 -0.99 -13.26 -1.93
CA PRO A 88 -1.72 -12.87 -0.74
C PRO A 88 -3.24 -12.89 -1.00
N ASN A 89 -4.04 -13.12 0.05
CA ASN A 89 -5.50 -13.01 -0.03
C ASN A 89 -5.89 -11.53 -0.17
N VAL A 90 -6.31 -11.14 -1.38
CA VAL A 90 -6.70 -9.78 -1.75
C VAL A 90 -8.20 -9.71 -1.99
N GLN A 91 -8.85 -8.75 -1.36
CA GLN A 91 -10.27 -8.47 -1.51
C GLN A 91 -10.48 -7.07 -2.09
N LYS A 92 -11.53 -6.89 -2.89
CA LYS A 92 -11.98 -5.57 -3.33
C LYS A 92 -12.95 -5.04 -2.29
N GLN A 93 -12.65 -3.90 -1.70
CA GLN A 93 -13.49 -3.27 -0.67
C GLN A 93 -13.70 -1.80 -1.01
N THR A 94 -14.84 -1.28 -0.56
CA THR A 94 -15.20 0.14 -0.72
C THR A 94 -15.23 0.77 0.65
N TYR A 95 -14.47 1.84 0.85
CA TYR A 95 -14.44 2.61 2.09
C TYR A 95 -14.99 4.01 1.85
N GLU A 96 -15.74 4.53 2.80
CA GLU A 96 -16.13 5.95 2.83
C GLU A 96 -15.02 6.75 3.49
N SER A 97 -14.51 7.77 2.81
CA SER A 97 -13.51 8.68 3.39
C SER A 97 -14.19 9.97 3.79
N LEU A 98 -14.20 10.26 5.10
CA LEU A 98 -14.76 11.50 5.64
C LEU A 98 -13.96 12.73 5.17
N ILE A 99 -12.64 12.60 5.10
CA ILE A 99 -11.73 13.68 4.67
C ILE A 99 -11.96 14.06 3.21
N LEU A 100 -12.15 13.07 2.34
CA LEU A 100 -12.33 13.29 0.91
C LEU A 100 -13.81 13.43 0.50
N GLY A 101 -14.75 13.19 1.42
CA GLY A 101 -16.19 13.23 1.16
C GLY A 101 -16.67 12.25 0.08
N ARG A 102 -15.91 11.17 -0.19
CA ARG A 102 -16.20 10.24 -1.29
C ARG A 102 -15.92 8.79 -0.93
N ARG A 103 -16.56 7.89 -1.68
CA ARG A 103 -16.30 6.44 -1.63
C ARG A 103 -15.05 6.11 -2.44
N ILE A 104 -14.16 5.30 -1.86
CA ILE A 104 -12.90 4.87 -2.46
C ILE A 104 -12.91 3.36 -2.60
N HIS A 105 -12.71 2.90 -3.83
CA HIS A 105 -12.58 1.49 -4.14
C HIS A 105 -11.11 1.07 -4.11
N VAL A 106 -10.76 0.14 -3.24
CA VAL A 106 -9.38 -0.31 -3.07
C VAL A 106 -9.30 -1.84 -2.97
N LYS A 107 -8.21 -2.38 -3.53
CA LYS A 107 -7.82 -3.77 -3.31
C LYS A 107 -6.98 -3.84 -2.04
N VAL A 108 -7.43 -4.62 -1.07
CA VAL A 108 -6.85 -4.70 0.27
C VAL A 108 -6.56 -6.15 0.63
N THR A 109 -5.48 -6.41 1.37
CA THR A 109 -5.28 -7.75 1.94
C THR A 109 -6.07 -7.90 3.23
N THR A 110 -6.42 -9.14 3.58
CA THR A 110 -7.10 -9.44 4.86
C THR A 110 -6.28 -9.00 6.08
N LYS A 111 -4.94 -9.03 5.99
CA LYS A 111 -4.07 -8.48 7.04
C LYS A 111 -4.26 -6.97 7.17
N THR A 112 -4.30 -6.26 6.05
CA THR A 112 -4.59 -4.82 6.03
C THR A 112 -5.96 -4.53 6.61
N MET A 113 -7.00 -5.28 6.25
CA MET A 113 -8.35 -5.08 6.81
C MET A 113 -8.37 -5.22 8.34
N LYS A 114 -7.59 -6.17 8.88
CA LYS A 114 -7.46 -6.36 10.33
C LYS A 114 -6.78 -5.18 11.04
N PHE A 115 -5.77 -4.57 10.44
CA PHE A 115 -4.94 -3.55 11.10
C PHE A 115 -5.24 -2.10 10.71
N SER A 116 -5.82 -1.86 9.53
CA SER A 116 -5.82 -0.55 8.87
C SER A 116 -7.20 0.10 8.75
N ILE A 117 -8.16 -0.29 9.60
CA ILE A 117 -9.47 0.36 9.72
C ILE A 117 -9.34 1.89 9.93
N ILE A 118 -8.21 2.36 10.47
CA ILE A 118 -7.96 3.75 10.87
C ILE A 118 -7.76 4.72 9.69
N ILE A 119 -7.41 4.27 8.47
CA ILE A 119 -7.04 5.20 7.38
C ILE A 119 -8.26 5.92 6.76
N PHE A 120 -9.47 5.40 6.97
CA PHE A 120 -10.68 5.92 6.31
C PHE A 120 -11.65 6.66 7.26
N TYR A 121 -11.36 6.69 8.58
CA TYR A 121 -12.12 7.44 9.59
C TYR A 121 -11.48 8.79 9.92
#